data_AF-A0A3B0R8H3-F1
#
_entry.id   AF-A0A3B0R8H3-F1
#
_cell.length_a   1.000
_cell.length_b   1.000
_cell.length_c   1.000
_cell.angle_alpha   90.00
_cell.angle_beta   90.00
_cell.angle_gamma   90.00
#
_symmetry.space_group_name_H-M   'P 1'
#
loop_
_entity.id
_entity.type
_entity.pdbx_description
1 polymer ?
#
loop_
_entity_poly.entity_id
_entity_poly.type
_entity_poly.pdbx_seq_one_letter_code
_entity_poly.pdbx_strand_id
1 'polypeptide(L)'
;EELASERLNLLETLAERIAERILAEPQAVRCFVRIEKLDRGPGALGIEIVRSKDDQAPVPHTGTTPHPHVIYLSNAAMTSEHLTGWLDQLEARHEPIILCVGLPDAPSPQTGHRMTQRRVDLLAIEQNAWMLAGRDDRCVVVDTRTELDWAMKNGQISVWAPSKIVLDAVDGPESGPDDPVALAHWLCSQVEASDLLLIGTNPPKEPTLPVLLHNINRPDL
;
A
#
# COMPACT_ATOMS: atom_id res chain seq x y z
N GLU A 1 -21.15 -17.33 12.79
CA GLU A 1 -19.92 -18.12 12.63
C GLU A 1 -18.94 -17.47 11.66
N GLU A 2 -19.34 -16.99 10.47
CA GLU A 2 -18.44 -16.26 9.53
C GLU A 2 -17.78 -14.99 10.10
N LEU A 3 -18.51 -14.17 10.89
CA LEU A 3 -17.96 -12.96 11.54
C LEU A 3 -16.83 -13.25 12.55
N ALA A 4 -16.70 -14.49 13.00
CA ALA A 4 -15.70 -14.91 13.98
C ALA A 4 -14.52 -15.66 13.33
N SER A 5 -14.70 -16.23 12.13
CA SER A 5 -13.69 -17.08 11.49
C SER A 5 -12.71 -16.32 10.61
N GLU A 6 -13.08 -15.16 10.05
CA GLU A 6 -12.15 -14.32 9.28
C GLU A 6 -12.52 -12.85 9.49
N ARG A 7 -11.66 -12.08 10.17
CA ARG A 7 -11.72 -10.61 10.14
C ARG A 7 -11.32 -10.17 8.72
N LEU A 8 -12.28 -10.20 7.80
CA LEU A 8 -12.11 -9.77 6.42
C LEU A 8 -11.79 -8.27 6.39
N ASN A 9 -10.63 -7.93 5.84
CA ASN A 9 -10.08 -6.58 5.81
C ASN A 9 -10.72 -5.63 4.77
N LEU A 10 -11.78 -6.06 4.07
CA LEU A 10 -12.51 -5.24 3.09
C LEU A 10 -14.00 -5.54 3.23
N LEU A 11 -14.81 -4.50 3.44
CA LEU A 11 -16.27 -4.62 3.56
C LEU A 11 -16.86 -5.19 2.25
N GLU A 12 -16.21 -4.89 1.13
CA GLU A 12 -16.51 -5.34 -0.23
C GLU A 12 -16.47 -6.86 -0.32
N THR A 13 -15.42 -7.49 0.17
CA THR A 13 -15.25 -8.95 0.15
C THR A 13 -16.31 -9.64 1.00
N LEU A 14 -16.64 -9.07 2.16
CA LEU A 14 -17.71 -9.59 3.01
C LEU A 14 -19.07 -9.45 2.32
N ALA A 15 -19.35 -8.30 1.70
CA ALA A 15 -20.61 -8.10 0.99
C ALA A 15 -20.76 -9.05 -0.20
N GLU A 16 -19.68 -9.28 -0.97
CA GLU A 16 -19.68 -10.20 -2.10
C GLU A 16 -19.99 -11.63 -1.66
N ARG A 17 -19.33 -12.14 -0.62
CA ARG A 17 -19.58 -13.49 -0.08
C ARG A 17 -21.01 -13.65 0.45
N ILE A 18 -21.55 -12.62 1.11
CA ILE A 18 -22.95 -12.61 1.55
C ILE A 18 -23.87 -12.69 0.33
N ALA A 19 -23.59 -11.91 -0.72
CA ALA A 19 -24.37 -11.93 -1.95
C ALA A 19 -24.34 -13.30 -2.64
N GLU A 20 -23.16 -13.91 -2.78
CA GLU A 20 -22.97 -15.26 -3.34
C GLU A 20 -23.78 -16.30 -2.56
N ARG A 21 -23.70 -16.28 -1.23
CA ARG A 21 -24.41 -17.23 -0.37
C ARG A 21 -25.93 -17.07 -0.47
N ILE A 22 -26.44 -15.83 -0.56
CA ILE A 22 -27.86 -15.57 -0.77
C ILE A 22 -28.29 -16.09 -2.15
N LEU A 23 -27.51 -15.82 -3.20
CA LEU A 23 -27.85 -16.20 -4.56
C LEU A 23 -27.67 -17.70 -4.84
N ALA A 24 -26.95 -18.44 -4.00
CA ALA A 24 -26.90 -19.91 -4.04
C ALA A 24 -28.26 -20.56 -3.73
N GLU A 25 -29.17 -19.86 -3.04
CA GLU A 25 -30.51 -20.38 -2.76
C GLU A 25 -31.38 -20.43 -4.02
N PRO A 26 -32.11 -21.53 -4.28
CA PRO A 26 -32.89 -21.71 -5.52
C PRO A 26 -33.90 -20.59 -5.79
N GLN A 27 -34.45 -19.98 -4.74
CA GLN A 27 -35.50 -18.96 -4.82
C GLN A 27 -34.98 -17.53 -4.98
N ALA A 28 -33.70 -17.28 -4.66
CA ALA A 28 -33.12 -15.95 -4.76
C ALA A 28 -32.80 -15.62 -6.22
N VAL A 29 -33.23 -14.45 -6.70
CA VAL A 29 -32.96 -13.98 -8.08
C VAL A 29 -32.02 -12.77 -8.07
N ARG A 30 -32.12 -11.92 -7.05
CA ARG A 30 -31.33 -10.70 -6.84
C ARG A 30 -31.21 -10.42 -5.35
N CYS A 31 -30.08 -9.88 -4.93
CA CYS A 31 -29.85 -9.42 -3.56
C CYS A 31 -29.21 -8.03 -3.53
N PHE A 32 -29.50 -7.31 -2.45
CA PHE A 32 -28.93 -6.00 -2.13
C PHE A 32 -28.23 -6.18 -0.78
N VAL A 33 -26.92 -5.98 -0.73
CA VAL A 33 -26.14 -6.14 0.49
C VAL A 33 -25.59 -4.78 0.88
N ARG A 34 -26.06 -4.29 2.03
CA ARG A 34 -25.61 -3.04 2.62
C ARG A 34 -24.97 -3.33 3.97
N ILE A 35 -23.71 -2.95 4.12
CA ILE A 35 -22.96 -3.12 5.36
C ILE A 35 -22.62 -1.73 5.87
N GLU A 36 -23.11 -1.39 7.06
CA GLU A 36 -22.88 -0.09 7.70
C GLU A 36 -22.51 -0.27 9.17
N LYS A 37 -21.68 0.63 9.69
CA LYS A 37 -21.42 0.71 11.13
C LYS A 37 -22.64 1.34 11.83
N LEU A 38 -23.19 0.68 12.84
CA LEU A 38 -24.35 1.18 13.62
C LEU A 38 -24.00 2.31 14.61
N ASP A 39 -22.75 2.78 14.65
CA ASP A 39 -22.29 3.82 15.57
C ASP A 39 -22.78 5.22 15.17
N ARG A 40 -23.15 6.03 16.17
CA ARG A 40 -23.60 7.43 16.01
C ARG A 40 -22.43 8.43 16.04
N GLY A 41 -21.50 8.33 15.10
CA GLY A 41 -20.44 9.34 14.87
C GLY A 41 -20.56 9.98 13.48
N PRO A 42 -20.06 11.22 13.26
CA PRO A 42 -20.06 11.82 11.92
C PRO A 42 -19.13 11.03 10.99
N GLY A 43 -19.67 10.56 9.85
CA GLY A 43 -18.98 9.74 8.85
C GLY A 43 -19.53 8.31 8.79
N ALA A 44 -20.60 8.10 8.04
CA ALA A 44 -21.13 6.75 7.80
C ALA A 44 -20.17 5.99 6.87
N LEU A 45 -19.33 5.13 7.44
CA LEU A 45 -18.51 4.20 6.68
C LEU A 45 -19.36 2.94 6.41
N GLY A 46 -19.66 2.69 5.15
CA GLY A 46 -20.43 1.53 4.72
C GLY A 46 -20.40 1.37 3.21
N ILE A 47 -20.78 0.20 2.73
CA ILE A 47 -20.87 -0.10 1.30
C ILE A 47 -22.24 -0.67 0.96
N GLU A 48 -22.63 -0.53 -0.30
CA GLU A 48 -23.84 -1.11 -0.85
C GLU A 48 -23.51 -1.76 -2.19
N ILE A 49 -23.83 -3.04 -2.33
CA ILE A 49 -23.70 -3.78 -3.59
C ILE A 49 -25.04 -4.38 -4.00
N VAL A 50 -25.18 -4.62 -5.30
CA VAL A 50 -26.33 -5.29 -5.89
C VAL A 50 -25.83 -6.42 -6.77
N ARG A 51 -26.40 -7.61 -6.61
CA ARG A 51 -26.06 -8.80 -7.40
C ARG A 51 -27.31 -9.53 -7.83
N SER A 52 -27.30 -10.11 -9.02
CA SER A 52 -28.34 -11.00 -9.52
C SER A 52 -27.76 -12.34 -9.97
N LYS A 53 -28.60 -13.38 -10.10
CA LYS A 53 -28.16 -14.68 -10.63
C LYS A 53 -27.61 -14.58 -12.05
N ASP A 54 -28.10 -13.62 -12.85
CA ASP A 54 -27.63 -13.38 -14.21
C ASP A 54 -26.26 -12.65 -14.24
N ASP A 55 -25.86 -12.00 -13.14
CA ASP A 55 -24.54 -11.38 -12.98
C ASP A 55 -23.43 -12.41 -12.67
N GLN A 56 -23.77 -13.69 -12.39
CA GLN A 56 -22.80 -14.78 -12.16
C GLN A 56 -22.13 -15.29 -13.45
N ALA A 57 -22.13 -14.53 -14.53
CA ALA A 57 -21.11 -14.75 -15.56
C ALA A 57 -19.76 -14.45 -14.89
N PRO A 58 -18.84 -15.43 -14.77
CA PRO A 58 -17.51 -15.13 -14.29
C PRO A 58 -16.94 -14.11 -15.26
N VAL A 59 -16.81 -12.85 -14.84
CA VAL A 59 -15.96 -11.92 -15.57
C VAL A 59 -14.57 -12.53 -15.42
N PRO A 60 -13.94 -13.02 -16.50
CA PRO A 60 -12.61 -13.54 -16.37
C PRO A 60 -11.75 -12.34 -15.99
N HIS A 61 -11.26 -12.30 -14.75
CA HIS A 61 -10.05 -11.52 -14.43
C HIS A 61 -8.88 -12.24 -15.11
N THR A 62 -8.81 -12.10 -16.44
CA THR A 62 -7.71 -12.54 -17.29
C THR A 62 -6.68 -11.43 -17.51
N GLY A 63 -6.81 -10.31 -16.80
CA GLY A 63 -5.70 -9.37 -16.64
C GLY A 63 -4.74 -9.92 -15.61
N THR A 64 -3.53 -10.28 -16.02
CA THR A 64 -2.41 -10.52 -15.10
C THR A 64 -2.35 -9.34 -14.15
N THR A 65 -2.55 -9.54 -12.84
CA THR A 65 -2.42 -8.46 -11.86
C THR A 65 -1.03 -7.85 -12.03
N PRO A 66 -0.90 -6.55 -12.36
CA PRO A 66 0.41 -5.93 -12.50
C PRO A 66 1.12 -5.96 -11.14
N HIS A 67 2.25 -6.66 -11.06
CA HIS A 67 3.07 -6.73 -9.84
C HIS A 67 4.01 -5.53 -9.78
N PRO A 68 3.94 -4.67 -8.75
CA PRO A 68 4.72 -3.44 -8.71
C PRO A 68 6.20 -3.71 -8.45
N HIS A 69 7.04 -2.79 -8.90
CA HIS A 69 8.38 -2.62 -8.36
C HIS A 69 8.32 -1.65 -7.17
N VAL A 70 8.83 -2.09 -6.01
CA VAL A 70 8.94 -1.23 -4.83
C VAL A 70 10.35 -0.66 -4.79
N ILE A 71 10.47 0.67 -4.69
CA ILE A 71 11.75 1.36 -4.65
C ILE A 71 11.87 2.06 -3.31
N TYR A 72 12.86 1.70 -2.50
CA TYR A 72 13.22 2.45 -1.31
C TYR A 72 14.26 3.52 -1.62
N LEU A 73 13.93 4.77 -1.29
CA LEU A 73 14.84 5.91 -1.40
C LEU A 73 15.34 6.31 -0.01
N SER A 74 16.65 6.27 0.19
CA SER A 74 17.28 6.95 1.34
C SER A 74 17.12 8.47 1.25
N ASN A 75 17.26 9.19 2.38
CA ASN A 75 17.22 10.66 2.38
C ASN A 75 18.27 11.29 1.45
N ALA A 76 19.45 10.67 1.36
CA ALA A 76 20.46 11.06 0.40
C ALA A 76 19.96 10.87 -1.05
N ALA A 77 19.32 9.73 -1.37
CA ALA A 77 18.77 9.48 -2.71
C ALA A 77 17.66 10.48 -3.08
N MET A 78 16.78 10.83 -2.14
CA MET A 78 15.74 11.85 -2.32
C MET A 78 16.28 13.25 -2.64
N THR A 79 17.54 13.53 -2.30
CA THR A 79 18.19 14.82 -2.53
C THR A 79 19.29 14.75 -3.59
N SER A 80 19.45 13.59 -4.23
CA SER A 80 20.42 13.36 -5.30
C SER A 80 20.08 14.18 -6.53
N GLU A 81 21.10 14.66 -7.23
CA GLU A 81 20.95 15.29 -8.55
C GLU A 81 20.41 14.31 -9.60
N HIS A 82 20.50 13.00 -9.36
CA HIS A 82 20.02 11.96 -10.25
C HIS A 82 18.54 11.57 -10.04
N LEU A 83 17.86 12.11 -9.00
CA LEU A 83 16.49 11.70 -8.66
C LEU A 83 15.53 11.77 -9.85
N THR A 84 15.47 12.92 -10.53
CA THR A 84 14.58 13.09 -11.70
C THR A 84 14.92 12.09 -12.81
N GLY A 85 16.21 11.85 -13.07
CA GLY A 85 16.65 10.88 -14.07
C GLY A 85 16.30 9.43 -13.72
N TRP A 86 16.32 9.07 -12.44
CA TRP A 86 15.83 7.76 -11.98
C TRP A 86 14.32 7.64 -12.15
N LEU A 87 13.55 8.69 -11.82
CA LEU A 87 12.10 8.69 -12.03
C LEU A 87 11.74 8.59 -13.52
N ASP A 88 12.49 9.24 -14.41
CA ASP A 88 12.32 9.13 -15.87
C ASP A 88 12.50 7.68 -16.35
N GLN A 89 13.54 7.00 -15.84
CA GLN A 89 13.81 5.60 -16.17
C GLN A 89 12.74 4.66 -15.63
N LEU A 90 12.25 4.90 -14.41
CA LEU A 90 11.17 4.11 -13.80
C LEU A 90 9.85 4.27 -14.57
N GLU A 91 9.48 5.50 -14.92
CA GLU A 91 8.29 5.79 -15.71
C GLU A 91 8.35 5.14 -17.11
N ALA A 92 9.52 5.13 -17.74
CA ALA A 92 9.73 4.53 -19.06
C ALA A 92 9.58 3.00 -19.08
N ARG A 93 9.57 2.31 -17.93
CA ARG A 93 9.36 0.85 -17.85
C ARG A 93 7.91 0.45 -18.12
N HIS A 94 6.95 1.37 -17.96
CA HIS A 94 5.52 1.08 -18.07
C HIS A 94 5.04 -0.05 -17.13
N GLU A 95 5.75 -0.24 -16.01
CA GLU A 95 5.42 -1.17 -14.94
C GLU A 95 4.97 -0.37 -13.70
N PRO A 96 4.13 -0.92 -12.81
CA PRO A 96 3.69 -0.18 -11.63
C PRO A 96 4.84 0.09 -10.66
N ILE A 97 4.93 1.32 -10.15
CA ILE A 97 6.01 1.78 -9.28
C ILE A 97 5.44 2.28 -7.95
N ILE A 98 5.97 1.78 -6.84
CA ILE A 98 5.69 2.27 -5.49
C ILE A 98 7.00 2.72 -4.85
N LEU A 99 7.08 3.99 -4.49
CA LEU A 99 8.21 4.59 -3.79
C LEU A 99 7.98 4.52 -2.27
N CYS A 100 8.99 4.06 -1.57
CA CYS A 100 9.06 4.02 -0.11
C CYS A 100 10.20 4.93 0.36
N VAL A 101 10.01 5.58 1.50
CA VAL A 101 11.02 6.42 2.15
C VAL A 101 11.13 6.04 3.62
N GLY A 102 12.23 6.47 4.25
CA GLY A 102 12.46 6.27 5.69
C GLY A 102 12.06 7.48 6.53
N LEU A 103 12.50 7.46 7.79
CA LEU A 103 12.42 8.62 8.67
C LEU A 103 13.22 9.81 8.09
N PRO A 104 12.72 11.05 8.26
CA PRO A 104 13.51 12.22 7.91
C PRO A 104 14.73 12.34 8.84
N ASP A 105 15.76 13.07 8.39
CA ASP A 105 16.96 13.33 9.22
C ASP A 105 16.65 14.20 10.44
N ALA A 106 15.56 14.98 10.37
CA ALA A 106 15.08 15.77 11.50
C ALA A 106 14.44 14.85 12.57
N PRO A 107 14.73 15.07 13.86
CA PRO A 107 14.21 14.22 14.91
C PRO A 107 12.68 14.35 15.04
N SER A 108 12.00 13.21 15.15
CA SER A 108 10.59 13.15 15.49
C SER A 108 10.32 13.68 16.91
N PRO A 109 9.15 14.31 17.15
CA PRO A 109 8.70 14.62 18.50
C PRO A 109 8.70 13.37 19.40
N GLN A 110 9.07 13.55 20.67
CA GLN A 110 9.14 12.47 21.65
C GLN A 110 7.92 12.49 22.57
N THR A 111 7.09 11.44 22.49
CA THR A 111 5.85 11.36 23.27
C THR A 111 6.08 10.84 24.69
N GLY A 112 7.20 10.18 24.94
CA GLY A 112 7.50 9.48 26.19
C GLY A 112 6.75 8.15 26.37
N HIS A 113 6.01 7.67 25.36
CA HIS A 113 5.26 6.41 25.45
C HIS A 113 5.34 5.61 24.14
N ARG A 114 5.76 4.34 24.24
CA ARG A 114 6.09 3.49 23.07
C ARG A 114 5.00 3.42 22.01
N MET A 115 3.74 3.22 22.41
CA MET A 115 2.64 3.08 21.44
C MET A 115 2.30 4.37 20.70
N THR A 116 2.44 5.51 21.37
CA THR A 116 2.19 6.81 20.71
C THR A 116 3.41 7.24 19.92
N GLN A 117 4.63 6.90 20.37
CA GLN A 117 5.85 7.14 19.61
C GLN A 117 5.82 6.42 18.27
N ARG A 118 5.41 5.14 18.24
CA ARG A 118 5.25 4.38 16.99
C ARG A 118 4.37 5.10 15.97
N ARG A 119 3.27 5.73 16.43
CA ARG A 119 2.38 6.51 15.54
C ARG A 119 3.03 7.81 15.06
N VAL A 120 3.73 8.51 15.94
CA VAL A 120 4.49 9.72 15.59
C VAL A 120 5.58 9.40 14.56
N ASP A 121 6.28 8.29 14.72
CA ASP A 121 7.34 7.89 13.79
C ASP A 121 6.78 7.45 12.42
N LEU A 122 5.63 6.76 12.38
CA LEU A 122 4.92 6.50 11.11
C LEU A 122 4.52 7.81 10.42
N LEU A 123 3.96 8.77 11.16
CA LEU A 123 3.63 10.10 10.61
C LEU A 123 4.88 10.87 10.16
N ALA A 124 6.03 10.65 10.78
CA ALA A 124 7.29 11.25 10.34
C ALA A 124 7.75 10.67 8.99
N ILE A 125 7.57 9.35 8.78
CA ILE A 125 7.80 8.74 7.45
C ILE A 125 6.86 9.36 6.40
N GLU A 126 5.59 9.58 6.74
CA GLU A 126 4.63 10.25 5.84
C GLU A 126 5.04 11.70 5.52
N GLN A 127 5.53 12.44 6.51
CA GLN A 127 6.10 13.78 6.26
C GLN A 127 7.25 13.70 5.27
N ASN A 128 8.12 12.69 5.38
CA ASN A 128 9.21 12.49 4.44
C ASN A 128 8.70 12.10 3.03
N ALA A 129 7.59 11.35 2.94
CA ALA A 129 6.93 11.08 1.66
C ALA A 129 6.45 12.37 1.00
N TRP A 130 5.88 13.31 1.77
CA TRP A 130 5.53 14.65 1.28
C TRP A 130 6.76 15.47 0.88
N MET A 131 7.89 15.31 1.58
CA MET A 131 9.15 15.95 1.17
C MET A 131 9.65 15.43 -0.17
N LEU A 132 9.47 14.13 -0.48
CA LEU A 132 9.75 13.57 -1.81
C LEU A 132 8.77 14.10 -2.85
N ALA A 133 7.47 14.12 -2.55
CA ALA A 133 6.43 14.65 -3.44
C ALA A 133 6.65 16.12 -3.82
N GLY A 134 7.22 16.93 -2.91
CA GLY A 134 7.61 18.30 -3.21
C GLY A 134 8.83 18.44 -4.14
N ARG A 135 9.50 17.35 -4.54
CA ARG A 135 10.66 17.35 -5.45
C ARG A 135 10.28 17.11 -6.92
N ASP A 136 9.23 16.34 -7.18
CA ASP A 136 8.80 15.96 -8.53
C ASP A 136 7.29 15.68 -8.54
N ASP A 137 6.56 16.28 -9.49
CA ASP A 137 5.09 16.20 -9.57
C ASP A 137 4.56 14.78 -9.82
N ARG A 138 5.41 13.86 -10.28
CA ARG A 138 5.04 12.44 -10.47
C ARG A 138 4.92 11.67 -9.15
N CYS A 139 5.53 12.17 -8.07
CA CYS A 139 5.54 11.50 -6.78
C CYS A 139 4.23 11.74 -6.01
N VAL A 140 3.19 10.97 -6.32
CA VAL A 140 1.87 11.11 -5.70
C VAL A 140 1.76 10.32 -4.40
N VAL A 141 1.55 11.00 -3.27
CA VAL A 141 1.43 10.35 -1.95
C VAL A 141 0.07 9.65 -1.81
N VAL A 142 0.09 8.39 -1.37
CA VAL A 142 -1.11 7.55 -1.16
C VAL A 142 -1.03 6.83 0.18
N ASP A 143 -2.16 6.74 0.91
CA ASP A 143 -2.20 6.16 2.25
C ASP A 143 -3.13 4.93 2.37
N THR A 144 -3.92 4.63 1.33
CA THR A 144 -4.81 3.46 1.31
C THR A 144 -4.36 2.39 0.32
N ARG A 145 -4.77 1.14 0.60
CA ARG A 145 -4.56 0.01 -0.32
C ARG A 145 -5.30 0.21 -1.63
N THR A 146 -6.51 0.78 -1.59
CA THR A 146 -7.32 1.07 -2.77
C THR A 146 -6.67 2.12 -3.67
N GLU A 147 -6.03 3.15 -3.11
CA GLU A 147 -5.28 4.14 -3.90
C GLU A 147 -4.02 3.53 -4.52
N LEU A 148 -3.28 2.68 -3.79
CA LEU A 148 -2.16 1.93 -4.37
C LEU A 148 -2.65 1.07 -5.55
N ASP A 149 -3.72 0.31 -5.38
CA ASP A 149 -4.30 -0.53 -6.44
C ASP A 149 -4.75 0.30 -7.65
N TRP A 150 -5.33 1.48 -7.40
CA TRP A 150 -5.73 2.39 -8.46
C TRP A 150 -4.50 2.97 -9.19
N ALA A 151 -3.49 3.45 -8.46
CA ALA A 151 -2.26 4.00 -9.05
C ALA A 151 -1.55 2.95 -9.91
N MET A 152 -1.45 1.71 -9.43
CA MET A 152 -0.85 0.60 -10.18
C MET A 152 -1.57 0.32 -11.50
N LYS A 153 -2.91 0.30 -11.50
CA LYS A 153 -3.71 0.07 -12.71
C LYS A 153 -3.63 1.22 -13.73
N ASN A 154 -3.24 2.41 -13.29
CA ASN A 154 -3.15 3.60 -14.13
C ASN A 154 -1.70 4.03 -14.44
N GLY A 155 -0.70 3.24 -14.05
CA GLY A 155 0.71 3.53 -14.30
C GLY A 155 1.22 4.79 -13.57
N GLN A 156 0.57 5.19 -12.47
CA GLN A 156 0.99 6.35 -11.68
C GLN A 156 2.06 5.93 -10.67
N ILE A 157 3.17 6.69 -10.62
CA ILE A 157 4.17 6.55 -9.55
C ILE A 157 3.52 6.99 -8.24
N SER A 158 3.48 6.09 -7.27
CA SER A 158 2.93 6.36 -5.95
C SER A 158 4.03 6.44 -4.90
N VAL A 159 3.87 7.30 -3.89
CA VAL A 159 4.72 7.35 -2.69
C VAL A 159 3.90 6.86 -1.51
N TRP A 160 4.36 5.81 -0.85
CA TRP A 160 3.59 5.20 0.22
C TRP A 160 3.66 6.00 1.53
N ALA A 161 2.49 6.43 2.02
CA ALA A 161 2.28 6.95 3.37
C ALA A 161 1.83 5.80 4.32
N PRO A 162 2.70 5.33 5.24
CA PRO A 162 2.52 4.02 5.85
C PRO A 162 1.48 3.93 6.97
N SER A 163 1.11 5.02 7.63
CA SER A 163 0.43 4.95 8.93
C SER A 163 -0.88 4.18 8.86
N LYS A 164 -1.70 4.45 7.84
CA LYS A 164 -3.00 3.83 7.70
C LYS A 164 -2.89 2.34 7.40
N ILE A 165 -2.15 1.94 6.37
CA ILE A 165 -1.97 0.53 6.00
C ILE A 165 -1.34 -0.27 7.16
N VAL A 166 -0.34 0.28 7.85
CA VAL A 166 0.33 -0.39 8.97
C VAL A 166 -0.58 -0.54 10.18
N LEU A 167 -1.38 0.47 10.51
CA LEU A 167 -2.27 0.45 11.68
C LEU A 167 -3.54 -0.36 11.45
N ASP A 168 -4.00 -0.46 10.20
CA ASP A 168 -5.18 -1.25 9.81
C ASP A 168 -4.83 -2.73 9.56
N ALA A 169 -3.54 -3.08 9.43
CA ALA A 169 -3.09 -4.45 9.17
C ALA A 169 -3.40 -5.42 10.33
N VAL A 170 -3.99 -6.56 9.99
CA VAL A 170 -4.16 -7.69 10.92
C VAL A 170 -2.80 -8.32 11.23
N ASP A 171 -2.05 -8.65 10.19
CA ASP A 171 -0.67 -9.13 10.26
C ASP A 171 0.27 -7.95 9.93
N GLY A 172 0.40 -7.06 10.91
CA GLY A 172 1.27 -5.89 10.80
C GLY A 172 2.75 -6.27 10.72
N PRO A 173 3.61 -5.32 10.31
CA PRO A 173 5.05 -5.56 10.20
C PRO A 173 5.64 -5.89 11.58
N GLU A 174 6.55 -6.87 11.61
CA GLU A 174 7.33 -7.20 12.82
C GLU A 174 8.26 -6.05 13.20
N SER A 175 8.77 -5.36 12.19
CA SER A 175 9.66 -4.20 12.30
C SER A 175 8.85 -2.90 12.33
N GLY A 176 9.31 -1.94 13.14
CA GLY A 176 8.67 -0.63 13.25
C GLY A 176 9.30 0.41 12.32
N PRO A 177 8.96 1.68 12.52
CA PRO A 177 9.58 2.83 11.85
C PRO A 177 11.10 2.94 12.07
N ASP A 178 11.65 2.21 13.05
CA ASP A 178 13.08 2.09 13.35
C ASP A 178 13.85 1.23 12.34
N ASP A 179 13.15 0.41 11.54
CA ASP A 179 13.71 -0.29 10.38
C ASP A 179 12.82 -0.04 9.14
N PRO A 180 12.96 1.13 8.51
CA PRO A 180 12.10 1.51 7.39
C PRO A 180 12.34 0.66 6.13
N VAL A 181 13.49 0.01 5.98
CA VAL A 181 13.74 -0.93 4.88
C VAL A 181 12.97 -2.22 5.10
N ALA A 182 12.95 -2.75 6.32
CA ALA A 182 12.09 -3.89 6.65
C ALA A 182 10.61 -3.54 6.53
N LEU A 183 10.21 -2.30 6.83
CA LEU A 183 8.84 -1.83 6.61
C LEU A 183 8.46 -1.80 5.12
N ALA A 184 9.36 -1.32 4.25
CA ALA A 184 9.17 -1.36 2.79
C ALA A 184 9.13 -2.80 2.26
N HIS A 185 9.99 -3.68 2.79
CA HIS A 185 9.99 -5.11 2.46
C HIS A 185 8.70 -5.81 2.91
N TRP A 186 8.14 -5.46 4.06
CA TRP A 186 6.81 -5.91 4.47
C TRP A 186 5.73 -5.43 3.48
N LEU A 187 5.78 -4.17 3.04
CA LEU A 187 4.84 -3.68 2.02
C LEU A 187 4.91 -4.51 0.74
N CYS A 188 6.10 -4.92 0.28
CA CYS A 188 6.25 -5.77 -0.90
C CYS A 188 5.38 -7.04 -0.83
N SER A 189 5.23 -7.64 0.35
CA SER A 189 4.34 -8.80 0.55
C SER A 189 2.86 -8.43 0.44
N GLN A 190 2.48 -7.22 0.84
CA GLN A 190 1.09 -6.75 0.82
C GLN A 190 0.61 -6.41 -0.59
N VAL A 191 1.52 -5.99 -1.46
CA VAL A 191 1.22 -5.57 -2.84
C VAL A 191 1.68 -6.58 -3.88
N GLU A 192 2.17 -7.74 -3.45
CA GLU A 192 2.73 -8.79 -4.32
C GLU A 192 3.80 -8.23 -5.28
N ALA A 193 4.77 -7.49 -4.73
CA ALA A 193 5.81 -6.83 -5.52
C ALA A 193 6.75 -7.82 -6.23
N SER A 194 7.21 -7.43 -7.42
CA SER A 194 8.17 -8.18 -8.24
C SER A 194 9.56 -8.17 -7.60
N ASP A 195 10.01 -7.01 -7.12
CA ASP A 195 11.28 -6.81 -6.44
C ASP A 195 11.26 -5.59 -5.53
N LEU A 196 12.32 -5.47 -4.72
CA LEU A 196 12.63 -4.30 -3.91
C LEU A 196 13.98 -3.71 -4.35
N LEU A 197 13.95 -2.53 -4.95
CA LEU A 197 15.16 -1.76 -5.29
C LEU A 197 15.51 -0.80 -4.16
N LEU A 198 16.73 -0.87 -3.66
CA LEU A 198 17.22 -0.01 -2.57
C LEU A 198 18.25 0.98 -3.09
N ILE A 199 17.98 2.28 -2.97
CA ILE A 199 18.90 3.34 -3.43
C ILE A 199 19.55 4.05 -2.25
N GLY A 200 20.87 3.88 -2.11
CA GLY A 200 21.65 4.51 -1.05
C GLY A 200 21.40 3.96 0.36
N THR A 201 20.99 2.69 0.47
CA THR A 201 20.84 2.00 1.76
C THR A 201 21.27 0.53 1.68
N ASN A 202 21.30 -0.15 2.82
CA ASN A 202 21.65 -1.56 2.93
C ASN A 202 20.41 -2.47 2.84
N PRO A 203 20.58 -3.74 2.38
CA PRO A 203 19.48 -4.69 2.31
C PRO A 203 18.91 -5.08 3.68
N PRO A 204 17.65 -5.54 3.74
CA PRO A 204 17.10 -6.17 4.94
C PRO A 204 17.87 -7.47 5.24
N LYS A 205 17.81 -7.94 6.48
CA LYS A 205 18.58 -9.11 6.93
C LYS A 205 18.16 -10.40 6.23
N GLU A 206 16.86 -10.59 6.00
CA GLU A 206 16.29 -11.83 5.46
C GLU A 206 15.25 -11.49 4.37
N PRO A 207 15.70 -11.19 3.14
CA PRO A 207 14.79 -10.87 2.05
C PRO A 207 14.03 -12.11 1.57
N THR A 208 12.71 -11.98 1.44
CA THR A 208 11.81 -13.02 0.91
C THR A 208 11.48 -12.86 -0.59
N LEU A 209 11.97 -11.79 -1.21
CA LEU A 209 11.81 -11.48 -2.63
C LEU A 209 13.13 -10.89 -3.18
N PRO A 210 13.32 -10.76 -4.50
CA PRO A 210 14.53 -10.17 -5.07
C PRO A 210 14.79 -8.76 -4.52
N VAL A 211 15.99 -8.53 -3.97
CA VAL A 211 16.44 -7.21 -3.52
C VAL A 211 17.61 -6.76 -4.38
N LEU A 212 17.43 -5.61 -5.02
CA LEU A 212 18.44 -4.97 -5.86
C LEU A 212 19.03 -3.77 -5.10
N LEU A 213 20.33 -3.54 -5.26
CA LEU A 213 21.02 -2.42 -4.63
C LEU A 213 21.49 -1.46 -5.71
N HIS A 214 21.13 -0.19 -5.58
CA HIS A 214 21.60 0.88 -6.45
C HIS A 214 22.51 1.85 -5.72
N ASN A 215 23.61 2.21 -6.38
CA ASN A 215 24.53 3.21 -5.86
C ASN A 215 24.03 4.61 -6.19
N ILE A 216 23.90 5.44 -5.16
CA ILE A 216 23.42 6.82 -5.28
C ILE A 216 24.20 7.69 -6.29
N ASN A 217 25.47 7.37 -6.56
CA ASN A 217 26.32 8.12 -7.49
C ASN A 217 26.21 7.63 -8.95
N ARG A 218 25.29 6.72 -9.25
CA ARG A 218 25.08 6.17 -10.60
C ARG A 218 23.78 6.73 -11.19
N PRO A 219 23.84 7.41 -12.34
CA PRO A 219 22.65 8.02 -12.94
C PRO A 219 21.69 6.98 -13.56
N ASP A 220 22.20 5.82 -14.01
CA ASP A 220 21.41 4.81 -14.70
C ASP A 220 21.02 3.66 -13.75
N LEU A 221 19.73 3.30 -13.72
CA LEU A 221 19.13 2.21 -12.93
C LEU A 221 19.31 0.83 -13.58
#